data_AF-A0A520EIM1-F1
#
_entry.id   AF-A0A520EIM1-F1
#
_cell.length_a   1.000
_cell.length_b   1.000
_cell.length_c   1.000
_cell.angle_alpha   90.00
_cell.angle_beta   90.00
_cell.angle_gamma   90.00
#
_symmetry.space_group_name_H-M   'P 1'
#
loop_
_entity.id
_entity.type
_entity.pdbx_description
1 polymer ?
#
loop_
_entity_poly.entity_id
_entity_poly.type
_entity_poly.pdbx_seq_one_letter_code
_entity_poly.pdbx_strand_id
1 'polypeptide(L)'
;MTVRRYAVVGGGISGLVAAYRLRQACGPDAEITVVEASSRVGGTLRTTSVGDQSLDVGAEAFIGRRPEVPALLAELGLTEQLVHPSTVRPLVFSGGRTHPLPVGTLMGIPSSAESVRELVDPSELHIIDTETERPFRWVRGSDASVADLVGTRFGNQVVSRSVDPLLGGVYSGSASSIGVRAALPTLAAALDNGAANLTEAVLTALPTPSPGPVFGGLRDGYAVLLDALVTATDARVLRETSVGEIRRESGGWFVDRVGVVDGVVLAVPAPILADLITDLAPDAS
;
A
#
# COMPACT_ATOMS: atom_id res chain seq x y z
N MET A 1 23.67 -32.32 5.35
CA MET A 1 22.35 -31.83 4.92
C MET A 1 22.56 -31.14 3.58
N THR A 2 21.66 -31.30 2.61
CA THR A 2 21.75 -30.58 1.34
C THR A 2 21.49 -29.09 1.60
N VAL A 3 22.40 -28.24 1.12
CA VAL A 3 22.24 -26.78 1.19
C VAL A 3 20.99 -26.39 0.44
N ARG A 4 20.08 -25.65 1.09
CA ARG A 4 18.85 -25.17 0.46
C ARG A 4 19.12 -23.89 -0.33
N ARG A 5 18.64 -23.83 -1.56
CA ARG A 5 18.85 -22.73 -2.51
C ARG A 5 17.54 -22.03 -2.81
N TYR A 6 17.55 -20.71 -2.73
CA TYR A 6 16.39 -19.87 -3.01
C TYR A 6 16.73 -18.74 -3.97
N ALA A 7 15.83 -18.46 -4.90
CA ALA A 7 15.87 -17.26 -5.72
C ALA A 7 14.73 -16.30 -5.31
N VAL A 8 15.05 -15.02 -5.18
CA VAL A 8 14.06 -13.94 -4.99
C VAL A 8 14.19 -12.99 -6.17
N VAL A 9 13.16 -12.90 -7.00
CA VAL A 9 13.13 -12.04 -8.19
C VAL A 9 12.44 -10.72 -7.83
N GLY A 10 13.18 -9.62 -7.89
CA GLY A 10 12.77 -8.29 -7.46
C GLY A 10 13.48 -7.87 -6.16
N GLY A 11 14.32 -6.84 -6.24
CA GLY A 11 15.09 -6.27 -5.12
C GLY A 11 14.38 -5.13 -4.40
N GLY A 12 13.06 -5.00 -4.52
CA GLY A 12 12.25 -4.05 -3.75
C GLY A 12 12.07 -4.48 -2.28
N ILE A 13 11.37 -3.66 -1.48
CA ILE A 13 11.12 -3.94 -0.06
C ILE A 13 10.51 -5.33 0.17
N SER A 14 9.53 -5.74 -0.64
CA SER A 14 8.92 -7.07 -0.53
C SER A 14 9.91 -8.21 -0.76
N GLY A 15 10.79 -8.08 -1.75
CA GLY A 15 11.81 -9.09 -2.05
C GLY A 15 12.89 -9.16 -0.98
N LEU A 16 13.40 -8.01 -0.51
CA LEU A 16 14.40 -7.96 0.55
C LEU A 16 13.87 -8.51 1.87
N VAL A 17 12.62 -8.18 2.24
CA VAL A 17 11.96 -8.77 3.42
C VAL A 17 11.74 -10.27 3.22
N ALA A 18 11.33 -10.73 2.04
CA ALA A 18 11.19 -12.16 1.77
C ALA A 18 12.52 -12.92 1.90
N ALA A 19 13.61 -12.37 1.35
CA ALA A 19 14.96 -12.91 1.52
C ALA A 19 15.39 -12.96 3.00
N TYR A 20 15.10 -11.89 3.76
CA TYR A 20 15.37 -11.85 5.19
C TYR A 20 14.58 -12.91 5.96
N ARG A 21 13.29 -13.07 5.65
CA ARG A 21 12.44 -14.12 6.27
C ARG A 21 12.90 -15.53 5.88
N LEU A 22 13.32 -15.76 4.64
CA LEU A 22 13.93 -17.03 4.22
C LEU A 22 15.20 -17.34 5.00
N ARG A 23 16.08 -16.34 5.19
CA ARG A 23 17.29 -16.47 6.01
C ARG A 23 16.97 -16.86 7.44
N GLN A 24 15.99 -16.20 8.08
CA GLN A 24 15.56 -16.52 9.45
C GLN A 24 14.98 -17.94 9.55
N ALA A 25 14.18 -18.37 8.57
CA ALA A 25 13.52 -19.68 8.61
C ALA A 25 14.44 -20.85 8.26
N CYS A 26 15.41 -20.65 7.36
CA CYS A 26 16.26 -21.72 6.84
C CYS A 26 17.66 -21.77 7.48
N GLY A 27 18.03 -20.73 8.23
CA GLY A 27 19.33 -20.63 8.89
C GLY A 27 20.45 -20.09 8.00
N PRO A 28 21.68 -19.98 8.56
CA PRO A 28 22.82 -19.36 7.89
C PRO A 28 23.33 -20.16 6.68
N ASP A 29 23.09 -21.47 6.64
CA ASP A 29 23.57 -22.33 5.57
C ASP A 29 22.74 -22.24 4.28
N ALA A 30 21.60 -21.53 4.28
CA ALA A 30 20.81 -21.35 3.07
C ALA A 30 21.54 -20.45 2.04
N GLU A 31 21.52 -20.85 0.78
CA GLU A 31 22.01 -20.03 -0.32
C GLU A 31 20.83 -19.21 -0.88
N ILE A 32 20.88 -17.88 -0.76
CA ILE A 32 19.82 -16.99 -1.22
C ILE A 32 20.40 -16.07 -2.29
N THR A 33 19.76 -16.04 -3.46
CA THR A 33 20.09 -15.09 -4.54
C THR A 33 18.92 -14.13 -4.74
N VAL A 34 19.18 -12.83 -4.61
CA VAL A 34 18.23 -11.77 -4.97
C VAL A 34 18.60 -11.25 -6.35
N VAL A 35 17.65 -11.23 -7.28
CA VAL A 35 17.85 -10.75 -8.66
C VAL A 35 17.07 -9.46 -8.84
N GLU A 36 17.75 -8.40 -9.23
CA GLU A 36 17.20 -7.05 -9.39
C GLU A 36 17.54 -6.49 -10.77
N ALA A 37 16.51 -6.06 -11.50
CA ALA A 37 16.64 -5.61 -12.87
C ALA A 37 17.35 -4.25 -12.99
N SER A 38 17.23 -3.38 -11.98
CA SER A 38 17.89 -2.08 -11.95
C SER A 38 19.28 -2.12 -11.32
N SER A 39 19.99 -1.00 -11.36
CA SER A 39 21.34 -0.85 -10.78
C SER A 39 21.36 -0.74 -9.26
N ARG A 40 20.20 -0.74 -8.59
CA ARG A 40 20.06 -0.62 -7.13
C ARG A 40 18.93 -1.50 -6.61
N VAL A 41 19.02 -1.88 -5.34
CA VAL A 41 17.86 -2.44 -4.61
C VAL A 41 16.96 -1.30 -4.08
N GLY A 42 15.81 -1.65 -3.52
CA GLY A 42 14.85 -0.74 -2.90
C GLY A 42 13.55 -0.56 -3.67
N GLY A 43 13.56 -0.75 -4.99
CA GLY A 43 12.38 -0.55 -5.83
C GLY A 43 11.85 0.89 -5.71
N THR A 44 10.62 1.03 -5.22
CA THR A 44 9.99 2.33 -4.94
C THR A 44 10.58 3.05 -3.73
N LEU A 45 11.24 2.35 -2.81
CA LEU A 45 11.97 2.97 -1.71
C LEU A 45 13.30 3.50 -2.24
N ARG A 46 13.49 4.81 -2.17
CA ARG A 46 14.70 5.47 -2.64
C ARG A 46 14.96 6.74 -1.85
N THR A 47 16.08 6.76 -1.15
CA THR A 47 16.65 7.96 -0.55
C THR A 47 17.70 8.54 -1.49
N THR A 48 17.75 9.86 -1.63
CA THR A 48 18.78 10.60 -2.35
C THR A 48 19.28 11.77 -1.49
N SER A 49 20.47 12.27 -1.76
CA SER A 49 20.93 13.51 -1.15
C SER A 49 20.44 14.71 -1.95
N VAL A 50 19.92 15.73 -1.26
CA VAL A 50 19.62 17.06 -1.80
C VAL A 50 20.33 18.07 -0.91
N GLY A 51 21.43 18.64 -1.43
CA GLY A 51 22.35 19.42 -0.60
C GLY A 51 23.01 18.53 0.47
N ASP A 52 22.92 18.95 1.73
CA ASP A 52 23.40 18.23 2.91
C ASP A 52 22.33 17.35 3.57
N GLN A 53 21.14 17.24 2.97
CA GLN A 53 20.00 16.51 3.52
C GLN A 53 19.72 15.21 2.76
N SER A 54 19.29 14.18 3.48
CA SER A 54 18.68 12.99 2.90
C SER A 54 17.20 13.23 2.62
N LEU A 55 16.76 12.83 1.43
CA LEU A 55 15.38 12.97 0.98
C LEU A 55 14.89 11.65 0.36
N ASP A 56 13.76 11.14 0.84
CA ASP A 56 13.08 10.04 0.18
C ASP A 56 12.29 10.57 -1.04
N VAL A 57 12.59 10.01 -2.23
CA VAL A 57 11.99 10.42 -3.52
C VAL A 57 10.97 9.41 -4.05
N GLY A 58 10.52 8.51 -3.18
CA GLY A 58 9.49 7.52 -3.46
C GLY A 58 8.48 7.49 -2.32
N ALA A 59 8.45 6.40 -1.54
CA ALA A 59 7.71 6.42 -0.28
C ALA A 59 8.47 7.24 0.78
N GLU A 60 7.77 8.14 1.48
CA GLU A 60 8.34 9.04 2.50
C GLU A 60 7.88 8.69 3.92
N ALA A 61 6.82 7.88 4.06
CA ALA A 61 6.23 7.54 5.34
C ALA A 61 5.50 6.18 5.28
N PHE A 62 5.26 5.60 6.45
CA PHE A 62 4.43 4.42 6.64
C PHE A 62 3.38 4.67 7.71
N ILE A 63 2.33 3.86 7.76
CA ILE A 63 1.28 3.95 8.79
C ILE A 63 1.85 3.48 10.13
N GLY A 64 2.15 4.40 11.05
CA GLY A 64 2.84 4.11 12.32
C GLY A 64 2.04 3.22 13.28
N ARG A 65 0.71 3.21 13.15
CA ARG A 65 -0.19 2.34 13.94
C ARG A 65 -0.22 0.87 13.48
N ARG A 66 0.42 0.56 12.35
CA ARG A 66 0.54 -0.81 11.83
C ARG A 66 1.81 -1.43 12.41
N PRO A 67 1.74 -2.61 13.07
CA PRO A 67 2.89 -3.16 13.79
C PRO A 67 4.03 -3.65 12.89
N GLU A 68 3.76 -3.87 11.60
CA GLU A 68 4.64 -4.59 10.69
C GLU A 68 5.99 -3.86 10.47
N VAL A 69 5.96 -2.54 10.22
CA VAL A 69 7.21 -1.77 10.02
C VAL A 69 7.95 -1.51 11.34
N PRO A 70 7.30 -1.05 12.43
CA PRO A 70 7.98 -0.92 13.73
C PRO A 70 8.60 -2.23 14.23
N ALA A 71 7.93 -3.38 14.05
CA ALA A 71 8.49 -4.68 14.41
C ALA A 71 9.72 -5.03 13.57
N LEU A 72 9.68 -4.81 12.25
CA LEU A 72 10.82 -5.03 11.38
C LEU A 72 12.01 -4.13 11.75
N LEU A 73 11.76 -2.86 12.11
CA LEU A 73 12.80 -1.96 12.60
C LEU A 73 13.43 -2.49 13.90
N ALA A 74 12.61 -2.96 14.85
CA ALA A 74 13.11 -3.54 16.09
C ALA A 74 13.97 -4.80 15.86
N GLU A 75 13.52 -5.69 14.98
CA GLU A 75 14.26 -6.90 14.59
C GLU A 75 15.63 -6.60 13.97
N LEU A 76 15.74 -5.47 13.25
CA LEU A 76 16.97 -5.01 12.61
C LEU A 76 17.80 -4.06 13.50
N GLY A 77 17.37 -3.79 14.74
CA GLY A 77 18.06 -2.87 15.64
C GLY A 77 17.96 -1.39 15.23
N LEU A 78 16.94 -1.02 14.47
CA LEU A 78 16.71 0.31 13.89
C LEU A 78 15.62 1.12 14.62
N THR A 79 15.21 0.74 15.83
CA THR A 79 14.15 1.45 16.56
C THR A 79 14.44 2.95 16.73
N GLU A 80 15.69 3.33 16.95
CA GLU A 80 16.12 4.74 17.13
C GLU A 80 16.04 5.59 15.85
N GLN A 81 15.88 4.95 14.69
CA GLN A 81 15.65 5.64 13.41
C GLN A 81 14.20 6.13 13.27
N LEU A 82 13.27 5.59 14.06
CA LEU A 82 11.86 5.96 13.98
C LEU A 82 11.67 7.43 14.33
N VAL A 83 11.10 8.18 13.39
CA VAL A 83 10.69 9.57 13.57
C VAL A 83 9.23 9.74 13.19
N HIS A 84 8.64 10.84 13.65
CA HIS A 84 7.25 11.19 13.35
C HIS A 84 7.18 12.53 12.61
N PRO A 85 6.17 12.73 11.75
CA PRO A 85 5.97 14.01 11.10
C PRO A 85 5.79 15.15 12.09
N SER A 86 6.02 16.38 11.62
CA SER A 86 5.72 17.59 12.37
C SER A 86 4.22 17.70 12.73
N THR A 87 3.87 18.67 13.56
CA THR A 87 2.48 18.92 13.96
C THR A 87 1.65 19.63 12.88
N VAL A 88 2.24 19.99 11.74
CA VAL A 88 1.53 20.64 10.63
C VAL A 88 0.42 19.72 10.13
N ARG A 89 -0.79 20.26 10.01
CA ARG A 89 -1.96 19.50 9.56
C ARG A 89 -2.08 19.54 8.04
N PRO A 90 -2.47 18.43 7.41
CA PRO A 90 -2.73 18.41 5.98
C PRO A 90 -3.93 19.31 5.64
N LEU A 91 -3.91 19.84 4.41
CA LEU A 91 -4.96 20.68 3.86
C LEU A 91 -5.49 20.05 2.56
N VAL A 92 -6.72 20.38 2.20
CA VAL A 92 -7.32 20.07 0.90
C VAL A 92 -7.47 21.36 0.12
N PHE A 93 -7.02 21.39 -1.13
CA PHE A 93 -7.27 22.50 -2.02
C PHE A 93 -8.56 22.24 -2.81
N SER A 94 -9.57 23.11 -2.63
CA SER A 94 -10.87 22.94 -3.27
C SER A 94 -11.55 24.30 -3.48
N GLY A 95 -12.17 24.50 -4.64
CA GLY A 95 -12.87 25.74 -4.97
C GLY A 95 -11.96 26.97 -4.96
N GLY A 96 -10.69 26.83 -5.35
CA GLY A 96 -9.72 27.93 -5.43
C GLY A 96 -9.10 28.36 -4.09
N ARG A 97 -9.38 27.66 -2.99
CA ARG A 97 -8.82 27.95 -1.66
C ARG A 97 -8.39 26.67 -0.93
N THR A 98 -7.56 26.81 0.09
CA THR A 98 -7.18 25.70 0.99
C THR A 98 -8.15 25.58 2.16
N HIS A 99 -8.41 24.34 2.56
CA HIS A 99 -9.30 23.97 3.66
C HIS A 99 -8.58 22.99 4.59
N PRO A 100 -8.92 22.96 5.89
CA PRO A 100 -8.54 21.86 6.75
C PRO A 100 -9.01 20.51 6.18
N LEU A 101 -8.22 19.45 6.41
CA LEU A 101 -8.67 18.10 6.09
C LEU A 101 -9.98 17.78 6.86
N PRO A 102 -11.05 17.33 6.18
CA PRO A 102 -12.35 17.12 6.82
C PRO A 102 -12.29 15.97 7.84
N VAL A 103 -12.83 16.22 9.03
CA VAL A 103 -12.92 15.24 10.12
C VAL A 103 -14.24 14.46 10.06
N GLY A 104 -14.28 13.28 10.68
CA GLY A 104 -15.45 12.40 10.60
C GLY A 104 -15.64 11.84 9.19
N THR A 105 -14.56 11.66 8.43
CA THR A 105 -14.59 11.08 7.10
C THR A 105 -13.87 9.74 7.06
N LEU A 106 -14.31 8.85 6.19
CA LEU A 106 -13.60 7.64 5.79
C LEU A 106 -12.99 7.88 4.40
N MET A 107 -11.69 8.20 4.33
CA MET A 107 -11.02 8.59 3.07
C MET A 107 -11.79 9.66 2.28
N GLY A 108 -12.31 10.67 2.98
CA GLY A 108 -13.07 11.78 2.38
C GLY A 108 -14.57 11.52 2.25
N ILE A 109 -15.03 10.28 2.44
CA ILE A 109 -16.47 9.99 2.48
C ILE A 109 -17.04 10.49 3.82
N PRO A 110 -17.99 11.44 3.83
CA PRO A 110 -18.51 12.02 5.06
C PRO A 110 -19.37 11.05 5.85
N SER A 111 -19.28 11.10 7.18
CA SER A 111 -20.25 10.45 8.08
C SER A 111 -21.47 11.32 8.38
N SER A 112 -21.41 12.61 8.01
CA SER A 112 -22.50 13.59 8.13
C SER A 112 -22.24 14.78 7.21
N ALA A 113 -23.27 15.57 6.90
CA ALA A 113 -23.10 16.80 6.10
C ALA A 113 -22.08 17.76 6.73
N GLU A 114 -22.01 17.79 8.06
CA GLU A 114 -21.08 18.68 8.77
C GLU A 114 -19.61 18.41 8.44
N SER A 115 -19.24 17.15 8.19
CA SER A 115 -17.87 16.76 7.83
C SER A 115 -17.36 17.47 6.58
N VAL A 116 -18.23 17.91 5.67
CA VAL A 116 -17.88 18.49 4.37
C VAL A 116 -18.51 19.86 4.12
N ARG A 117 -19.08 20.51 5.16
CA ARG A 117 -19.77 21.81 5.06
C ARG A 117 -18.96 22.91 4.37
N GLU A 118 -17.64 22.93 4.59
CA GLU A 118 -16.72 23.91 3.99
C GLU A 118 -16.36 23.59 2.52
N LEU A 119 -16.58 22.35 2.07
CA LEU A 119 -16.10 21.82 0.79
C LEU A 119 -17.19 21.77 -0.28
N VAL A 120 -18.45 21.54 0.10
CA VAL A 120 -19.56 21.34 -0.85
C VAL A 120 -20.67 22.36 -0.66
N ASP A 121 -21.46 22.57 -1.70
CA ASP A 121 -22.53 23.56 -1.70
C ASP A 121 -23.73 23.09 -0.84
N PRO A 122 -24.57 24.01 -0.33
CA PRO A 122 -25.70 23.67 0.54
C PRO A 122 -26.68 22.64 -0.01
N SER A 123 -26.82 22.55 -1.34
CA SER A 123 -27.65 21.53 -1.99
C SER A 123 -27.12 20.11 -1.78
N GLU A 124 -25.80 19.89 -1.81
CA GLU A 124 -25.22 18.57 -1.55
C GLU A 124 -25.24 18.23 -0.06
N LEU A 125 -25.12 19.23 0.83
CA LEU A 125 -25.34 19.02 2.27
C LEU A 125 -26.73 18.46 2.54
N HIS A 126 -27.76 19.01 1.89
CA HIS A 126 -29.13 18.48 2.00
C HIS A 126 -29.27 17.06 1.44
N ILE A 127 -28.54 16.70 0.37
CA ILE A 127 -28.52 15.33 -0.17
C ILE A 127 -27.96 14.36 0.88
N ILE A 128 -26.89 14.74 1.59
CA ILE A 128 -26.29 13.93 2.66
C ILE A 128 -27.27 13.79 3.83
N ASP A 129 -27.86 14.89 4.30
CA ASP A 129 -28.77 14.89 5.46
C ASP A 129 -30.03 14.04 5.24
N THR A 130 -30.52 13.98 3.99
CA THR A 130 -31.71 13.18 3.61
C THR A 130 -31.36 11.82 3.00
N GLU A 131 -30.09 11.38 3.07
CA GLU A 131 -29.64 10.15 2.42
C GLU A 131 -30.36 8.91 2.93
N THR A 132 -30.65 8.86 4.22
CA THR A 132 -31.34 7.76 4.89
C THR A 132 -32.82 7.61 4.48
N GLU A 133 -33.43 8.64 3.89
CA GLU A 133 -34.81 8.62 3.39
C GLU A 133 -34.92 8.01 1.99
N ARG A 134 -33.80 7.94 1.26
CA ARG A 134 -33.76 7.40 -0.11
C ARG A 134 -33.47 5.90 -0.09
N PRO A 135 -34.21 5.08 -0.87
CA PRO A 135 -33.91 3.66 -1.00
C PRO A 135 -32.43 3.40 -1.32
N PHE A 136 -31.86 2.41 -0.65
CA PHE A 136 -30.50 1.96 -0.87
C PHE A 136 -30.49 0.44 -1.05
N ARG A 137 -29.74 -0.03 -2.04
CA ARG A 137 -29.56 -1.46 -2.31
C ARG A 137 -28.10 -1.73 -2.58
N TRP A 138 -27.53 -2.61 -1.78
CA TRP A 138 -26.21 -3.19 -2.00
C TRP A 138 -26.35 -4.67 -2.32
N VAL A 139 -25.59 -5.15 -3.31
CA VAL A 139 -25.49 -6.59 -3.59
C VAL A 139 -24.22 -7.09 -2.92
N ARG A 140 -24.35 -8.03 -2.00
CA ARG A 140 -23.20 -8.60 -1.28
C ARG A 140 -22.14 -9.11 -2.26
N GLY A 141 -20.89 -8.69 -2.05
CA GLY A 141 -19.77 -9.07 -2.91
C GLY A 141 -19.67 -8.29 -4.24
N SER A 142 -20.60 -7.38 -4.54
CA SER A 142 -20.42 -6.43 -5.64
C SER A 142 -19.27 -5.45 -5.36
N ASP A 143 -18.73 -4.85 -6.42
CA ASP A 143 -17.64 -3.87 -6.32
C ASP A 143 -17.89 -2.72 -7.30
N ALA A 144 -18.63 -1.72 -6.83
CA ALA A 144 -18.79 -0.47 -7.56
C ALA A 144 -17.51 0.38 -7.45
N SER A 145 -17.31 1.31 -8.39
CA SER A 145 -16.29 2.35 -8.19
C SER A 145 -16.66 3.21 -6.97
N VAL A 146 -15.65 3.76 -6.29
CA VAL A 146 -15.91 4.66 -5.15
C VAL A 146 -16.70 5.90 -5.61
N ALA A 147 -16.40 6.44 -6.79
CA ALA A 147 -17.10 7.59 -7.35
C ALA A 147 -18.59 7.28 -7.62
N ASP A 148 -18.91 6.11 -8.17
CA ASP A 148 -20.32 5.76 -8.46
C ASP A 148 -21.13 5.62 -7.18
N LEU A 149 -20.58 4.92 -6.17
CA LEU A 149 -21.26 4.73 -4.89
C LEU A 149 -21.46 6.08 -4.17
N VAL A 150 -20.41 6.88 -4.06
CA VAL A 150 -20.46 8.16 -3.33
C VAL A 150 -21.25 9.20 -4.11
N GLY A 151 -21.04 9.35 -5.42
CA GLY A 151 -21.73 10.32 -6.26
C GLY A 151 -23.25 10.10 -6.27
N THR A 152 -23.69 8.84 -6.35
CA THR A 152 -25.12 8.48 -6.31
C THR A 152 -25.77 8.79 -4.95
N ARG A 153 -25.01 8.67 -3.85
CA ARG A 153 -25.56 8.79 -2.49
C ARG A 153 -25.38 10.16 -1.86
N PHE A 154 -24.26 10.84 -2.12
CA PHE A 154 -23.89 12.09 -1.46
C PHE A 154 -23.65 13.26 -2.42
N GLY A 155 -23.54 13.01 -3.73
CA GLY A 155 -23.34 14.04 -4.74
C GLY A 155 -21.90 14.10 -5.31
N ASN A 156 -21.76 14.78 -6.45
CA ASN A 156 -20.52 14.79 -7.23
C ASN A 156 -19.47 15.76 -6.66
N GLN A 157 -19.87 16.78 -5.91
CA GLN A 157 -18.91 17.64 -5.21
C GLN A 157 -18.26 16.88 -4.06
N VAL A 158 -18.97 16.00 -3.35
CA VAL A 158 -18.35 15.11 -2.35
C VAL A 158 -17.25 14.26 -2.99
N VAL A 159 -17.51 13.69 -4.17
CA VAL A 159 -16.50 12.93 -4.92
C VAL A 159 -15.30 13.82 -5.26
N SER A 160 -15.51 14.89 -6.02
CA SER A 160 -14.42 15.69 -6.59
C SER A 160 -13.69 16.60 -5.59
N ARG A 161 -14.35 17.02 -4.51
CA ARG A 161 -13.81 17.99 -3.54
C ARG A 161 -13.40 17.38 -2.21
N SER A 162 -13.75 16.13 -1.94
CA SER A 162 -13.39 15.43 -0.70
C SER A 162 -12.78 14.05 -0.95
N VAL A 163 -13.45 13.16 -1.70
CA VAL A 163 -12.98 11.78 -1.87
C VAL A 163 -11.76 11.66 -2.79
N ASP A 164 -11.83 12.22 -4.00
CA ASP A 164 -10.74 12.17 -4.99
C ASP A 164 -9.43 12.76 -4.45
N PRO A 165 -9.41 13.93 -3.79
CA PRO A 165 -8.18 14.46 -3.21
C PRO A 165 -7.50 13.52 -2.20
N LEU A 166 -8.30 12.84 -1.37
CA LEU A 166 -7.76 11.93 -0.35
C LEU A 166 -7.34 10.58 -0.96
N LEU A 167 -8.16 10.00 -1.82
CA LEU A 167 -7.79 8.76 -2.52
C LEU A 167 -6.60 8.96 -3.46
N GLY A 168 -6.55 10.08 -4.17
CA GLY A 168 -5.42 10.45 -5.03
C GLY A 168 -4.11 10.56 -4.24
N GLY A 169 -4.16 11.10 -3.01
CA GLY A 169 -3.00 11.16 -2.13
C GLY A 169 -2.49 9.79 -1.67
N VAL A 170 -3.35 8.77 -1.59
CA VAL A 170 -2.97 7.42 -1.12
C VAL A 170 -2.62 6.49 -2.28
N TYR A 171 -3.43 6.50 -3.34
CA TYR A 171 -3.36 5.53 -4.43
C TYR A 171 -2.82 6.12 -5.73
N SER A 172 -2.64 7.45 -5.81
CA SER A 172 -2.30 8.15 -7.06
C SER A 172 -3.25 7.79 -8.22
N GLY A 173 -4.53 7.54 -7.89
CA GLY A 173 -5.58 7.15 -8.82
C GLY A 173 -6.87 7.94 -8.60
N SER A 174 -7.91 7.62 -9.39
CA SER A 174 -9.22 8.27 -9.29
C SER A 174 -10.25 7.38 -8.59
N ALA A 175 -11.17 7.99 -7.84
CA ALA A 175 -12.34 7.32 -7.28
C ALA A 175 -13.20 6.63 -8.36
N SER A 176 -13.13 7.09 -9.61
CA SER A 176 -13.86 6.50 -10.76
C SER A 176 -13.28 5.17 -11.25
N SER A 177 -12.01 4.89 -10.98
CA SER A 177 -11.32 3.68 -11.44
C SER A 177 -11.04 2.67 -10.33
N ILE A 178 -11.14 3.07 -9.06
CA ILE A 178 -10.85 2.21 -7.92
C ILE A 178 -12.15 1.66 -7.31
N GLY A 179 -12.19 0.34 -7.11
CA GLY A 179 -13.32 -0.35 -6.47
C GLY A 179 -13.38 -0.09 -4.97
N VAL A 180 -14.60 -0.04 -4.41
CA VAL A 180 -14.85 0.11 -2.97
C VAL A 180 -14.15 -0.99 -2.18
N ARG A 181 -14.11 -2.22 -2.68
CA ARG A 181 -13.49 -3.36 -1.98
C ARG A 181 -11.98 -3.23 -1.86
N ALA A 182 -11.32 -2.71 -2.90
CA ALA A 182 -9.88 -2.52 -2.92
C ALA A 182 -9.46 -1.30 -2.09
N ALA A 183 -10.18 -0.18 -2.22
CA ALA A 183 -9.85 1.07 -1.53
C ALA A 183 -10.28 1.08 -0.06
N LEU A 184 -11.47 0.54 0.23
CA LEU A 184 -12.19 0.75 1.48
C LEU A 184 -12.75 -0.58 2.04
N PRO A 185 -11.88 -1.55 2.38
CA PRO A 185 -12.33 -2.88 2.78
C PRO A 185 -13.24 -2.89 4.00
N THR A 186 -13.09 -1.95 4.94
CA THR A 186 -13.99 -1.81 6.09
C THR A 186 -15.38 -1.30 5.71
N LEU A 187 -15.46 -0.40 4.72
CA LEU A 187 -16.75 0.05 4.16
C LEU A 187 -17.44 -1.09 3.41
N ALA A 188 -16.71 -1.81 2.57
CA ALA A 188 -17.22 -2.98 1.87
C ALA A 188 -17.75 -4.04 2.84
N ALA A 189 -17.05 -4.28 3.95
CA ALA A 189 -17.50 -5.21 4.99
C ALA A 189 -18.79 -4.72 5.67
N ALA A 190 -18.90 -3.43 6.01
CA ALA A 190 -20.12 -2.88 6.60
C ALA A 190 -21.34 -3.00 5.66
N LEU A 191 -21.14 -2.72 4.36
CA LEU A 191 -22.16 -2.89 3.33
C LEU A 191 -22.57 -4.37 3.15
N ASP A 192 -21.61 -5.28 3.08
CA ASP A 192 -21.87 -6.71 2.96
C ASP A 192 -22.57 -7.29 4.19
N ASN A 193 -22.40 -6.66 5.36
CA ASN A 193 -23.07 -7.01 6.61
C ASN A 193 -24.46 -6.36 6.76
N GLY A 194 -24.95 -5.68 5.73
CA GLY A 194 -26.35 -5.25 5.66
C GLY A 194 -26.63 -3.84 6.17
N ALA A 195 -25.63 -2.95 6.20
CA ALA A 195 -25.89 -1.53 6.46
C ALA A 195 -27.02 -1.01 5.55
N ALA A 196 -28.00 -0.30 6.15
CA ALA A 196 -29.22 0.09 5.46
C ALA A 196 -29.02 1.24 4.47
N ASN A 197 -27.91 1.98 4.60
CA ASN A 197 -27.55 3.13 3.77
C ASN A 197 -26.03 3.41 3.84
N LEU A 198 -25.53 4.34 3.02
CA LEU A 198 -24.10 4.64 2.98
C LEU A 198 -23.62 5.33 4.26
N THR A 199 -24.44 6.20 4.85
CA THR A 199 -24.11 6.93 6.09
C THR A 199 -23.80 5.97 7.23
N GLU A 200 -24.67 4.96 7.44
CA GLU A 200 -24.50 3.91 8.44
C GLU A 200 -23.23 3.07 8.19
N ALA A 201 -23.00 2.70 6.93
CA ALA A 201 -21.82 1.94 6.54
C ALA A 201 -20.52 2.72 6.84
N VAL A 202 -20.49 4.02 6.55
CA VAL A 202 -19.37 4.90 6.85
C VAL A 202 -19.17 5.01 8.36
N LEU A 203 -20.22 5.29 9.13
CA LEU A 203 -20.15 5.37 10.60
C LEU A 203 -19.59 4.10 11.23
N THR A 204 -19.99 2.94 10.72
CA THR A 204 -19.50 1.62 11.16
C THR A 204 -18.02 1.41 10.81
N ALA A 205 -17.60 1.91 9.64
CA ALA A 205 -16.26 1.73 9.11
C ALA A 205 -15.25 2.80 9.56
N LEU A 206 -15.70 3.86 10.25
CA LEU A 206 -14.83 4.91 10.74
C LEU A 206 -13.75 4.32 11.67
N PRO A 207 -12.47 4.70 11.49
CA PRO A 207 -11.42 4.25 12.37
C PRO A 207 -11.64 4.81 13.78
N THR A 208 -11.45 3.97 14.79
CA THR A 208 -11.43 4.41 16.18
C THR A 208 -10.29 5.41 16.40
N PRO A 209 -10.55 6.54 17.09
CA PRO A 209 -9.49 7.46 17.48
C PRO A 209 -8.41 6.71 18.27
N SER A 210 -7.17 6.84 17.83
CA SER A 210 -6.03 6.20 18.50
C SER A 210 -5.07 7.28 18.99
N PRO A 211 -4.57 7.17 20.24
CA PRO A 211 -3.51 8.04 20.72
C PRO A 211 -2.20 7.66 20.01
N GLY A 212 -1.65 8.57 19.21
CA GLY A 212 -0.34 8.41 18.59
C GLY A 212 -0.25 9.00 17.18
N PRO A 213 0.96 9.18 16.64
CA PRO A 213 1.15 9.63 15.27
C PRO A 213 0.61 8.62 14.26
N VAL A 214 -0.16 9.10 13.28
CA VAL A 214 -0.71 8.25 12.20
C VAL A 214 0.39 7.69 11.32
N PHE A 215 1.44 8.48 11.09
CA PHE A 215 2.56 8.17 10.22
C PHE A 215 3.87 8.07 11.01
N GLY A 216 4.75 7.21 10.53
CA GLY A 216 6.16 7.14 10.90
C GLY A 216 7.05 7.28 9.67
N GLY A 217 8.29 7.69 9.91
CA GLY A 217 9.35 7.75 8.90
C GLY A 217 10.69 7.33 9.52
N LEU A 218 11.75 7.40 8.72
CA LEU A 218 13.12 7.10 9.15
C LEU A 218 13.98 8.36 9.09
N ARG A 219 14.69 8.66 10.19
CA ARG A 219 15.50 9.88 10.33
C ARG A 219 16.45 10.09 9.15
N ASP A 220 17.12 9.02 8.74
CA ASP A 220 18.14 9.03 7.69
C ASP A 220 17.61 8.48 6.35
N GLY A 221 16.29 8.35 6.22
CA GLY A 221 15.60 7.82 5.04
C GLY A 221 15.56 6.30 4.95
N TYR A 222 14.82 5.78 3.95
CA TYR A 222 14.65 4.33 3.76
C TYR A 222 15.92 3.57 3.36
N ALA A 223 16.96 4.25 2.87
CA ALA A 223 18.25 3.61 2.57
C ALA A 223 18.80 2.82 3.78
N VAL A 224 18.65 3.35 5.00
CA VAL A 224 19.11 2.66 6.22
C VAL A 224 18.41 1.32 6.45
N LEU A 225 17.09 1.25 6.20
CA LEU A 225 16.34 0.01 6.28
C LEU A 225 16.77 -0.99 5.20
N LEU A 226 16.98 -0.50 3.96
CA LEU A 226 17.40 -1.34 2.84
C LEU A 226 18.80 -1.93 3.06
N ASP A 227 19.74 -1.13 3.54
CA ASP A 227 21.12 -1.56 3.82
C ASP A 227 21.16 -2.59 4.96
N ALA A 228 20.36 -2.37 6.02
CA ALA A 228 20.21 -3.32 7.11
C ALA A 228 19.62 -4.66 6.64
N LEU A 229 18.59 -4.62 5.78
CA LEU A 229 18.01 -5.84 5.19
C LEU A 229 19.02 -6.59 4.33
N VAL A 230 19.71 -5.90 3.40
CA VAL A 230 20.73 -6.53 2.55
C VAL A 230 21.80 -7.20 3.41
N THR A 231 22.30 -6.50 4.42
CA THR A 231 23.30 -7.04 5.35
C THR A 231 22.77 -8.26 6.11
N ALA A 232 21.56 -8.19 6.66
CA ALA A 232 20.96 -9.26 7.46
C ALA A 232 20.57 -10.49 6.63
N THR A 233 20.40 -10.36 5.31
CA THR A 233 20.08 -11.48 4.43
C THR A 233 21.30 -12.36 4.11
N ASP A 234 22.50 -11.78 4.10
CA ASP A 234 23.71 -12.39 3.51
C ASP A 234 23.42 -13.05 2.15
N ALA A 235 22.58 -12.40 1.34
CA ALA A 235 22.17 -12.91 0.05
C ALA A 235 23.14 -12.45 -1.04
N ARG A 236 23.34 -13.28 -2.06
CA ARG A 236 23.99 -12.85 -3.30
C ARG A 236 23.02 -11.95 -4.07
N VAL A 237 23.36 -10.68 -4.24
CA VAL A 237 22.52 -9.73 -4.98
C VAL A 237 23.05 -9.54 -6.41
N LEU A 238 22.27 -9.97 -7.40
CA LEU A 238 22.52 -9.77 -8.84
C LEU A 238 21.73 -8.55 -9.31
N ARG A 239 22.41 -7.40 -9.43
CA ARG A 239 21.85 -6.16 -9.98
C ARG A 239 21.97 -6.13 -11.49
N GLU A 240 21.23 -5.23 -12.14
CA GLU A 240 21.21 -5.07 -13.61
C GLU A 240 20.93 -6.40 -14.33
N THR A 241 20.16 -7.27 -13.68
CA THR A 241 19.89 -8.62 -14.14
C THR A 241 18.39 -8.83 -14.15
N SER A 242 17.82 -9.04 -15.34
CA SER A 242 16.41 -9.41 -15.49
C SER A 242 16.29 -10.91 -15.65
N VAL A 243 15.33 -11.53 -14.97
CA VAL A 243 14.95 -12.92 -15.19
C VAL A 243 13.98 -12.94 -16.37
N GLY A 244 14.30 -13.70 -17.42
CA GLY A 244 13.43 -13.85 -18.59
C GLY A 244 12.59 -15.13 -18.57
N GLU A 245 12.99 -16.13 -17.80
CA GLU A 245 12.34 -17.44 -17.79
C GLU A 245 12.42 -18.08 -16.40
N ILE A 246 11.30 -18.68 -15.99
CA ILE A 246 11.22 -19.57 -14.84
C ILE A 246 10.47 -20.82 -15.29
N ARG A 247 11.05 -21.99 -15.05
CA ARG A 247 10.40 -23.27 -15.37
C ARG A 247 10.60 -24.29 -14.27
N ARG A 248 9.67 -25.23 -14.18
CA ARG A 248 9.81 -26.38 -13.29
C ARG A 248 10.94 -27.28 -13.82
N GLU A 249 11.83 -27.72 -12.93
CA GLU A 249 12.88 -28.70 -13.25
C GLU A 249 12.90 -29.78 -12.15
N SER A 250 13.46 -30.97 -12.44
CA SER A 250 13.39 -32.12 -11.54
C SER A 250 13.95 -31.78 -10.15
N GLY A 251 13.06 -31.69 -9.15
CA GLY A 251 13.41 -31.41 -7.76
C GLY A 251 13.39 -29.93 -7.36
N GLY A 252 13.08 -29.00 -8.25
CA GLY A 252 13.09 -27.56 -7.93
C GLY A 252 12.58 -26.67 -9.06
N TRP A 253 13.27 -25.56 -9.27
CA TRP A 253 12.95 -24.54 -10.26
C TRP A 253 14.23 -24.09 -10.96
N PHE A 254 14.18 -24.02 -12.28
CA PHE A 254 15.18 -23.30 -13.05
C PHE A 254 14.79 -21.82 -13.12
N VAL A 255 15.74 -20.94 -12.81
CA VAL A 255 15.59 -19.49 -12.94
C VAL A 255 16.73 -18.96 -13.81
N ASP A 256 16.39 -18.27 -14.90
CA ASP A 256 17.40 -17.67 -15.78
C ASP A 256 18.38 -16.80 -14.98
N ARG A 257 19.67 -16.84 -15.36
CA ARG A 257 20.81 -16.18 -14.70
C ARG A 257 21.16 -16.64 -13.27
N VAL A 258 20.35 -17.49 -12.66
CA VAL A 258 20.61 -18.06 -11.31
C VAL A 258 20.94 -19.55 -11.39
N GLY A 259 20.17 -20.33 -12.15
CA GLY A 259 20.27 -21.79 -12.23
C GLY A 259 19.16 -22.50 -11.44
N VAL A 260 19.44 -23.73 -11.00
CA VAL A 260 18.46 -24.58 -10.30
C VAL A 260 18.43 -24.29 -8.81
N VAL A 261 17.24 -23.99 -8.30
CA VAL A 261 16.97 -23.67 -6.88
C VAL A 261 15.81 -24.50 -6.35
N ASP A 262 15.72 -24.64 -5.03
CA ASP A 262 14.64 -25.39 -4.36
C ASP A 262 13.34 -24.58 -4.29
N GLY A 263 13.44 -23.25 -4.24
CA GLY A 263 12.28 -22.35 -4.18
C GLY A 263 12.52 -21.00 -4.83
N VAL A 264 11.44 -20.39 -5.33
CA VAL A 264 11.45 -19.09 -5.97
C VAL A 264 10.40 -18.19 -5.33
N VAL A 265 10.76 -16.96 -5.00
CA VAL A 265 9.84 -15.88 -4.62
C VAL A 265 9.82 -14.86 -5.73
N LEU A 266 8.63 -14.55 -6.26
CA LEU A 266 8.42 -13.53 -7.27
C LEU A 266 7.89 -12.26 -6.59
N ALA A 267 8.75 -11.25 -6.46
CA ALA A 267 8.47 -9.95 -5.85
C ALA A 267 8.60 -8.82 -6.89
N VAL A 268 8.03 -9.05 -8.08
CA VAL A 268 8.03 -8.14 -9.22
C VAL A 268 6.65 -7.49 -9.44
N PRO A 269 6.57 -6.36 -10.17
CA PRO A 269 5.29 -5.78 -10.59
C PRO A 269 4.40 -6.78 -11.35
N ALA A 270 3.07 -6.63 -11.20
CA ALA A 270 2.09 -7.57 -11.77
C ALA A 270 2.24 -7.81 -13.29
N PRO A 271 2.49 -6.81 -14.15
CA PRO A 271 2.70 -7.06 -15.58
C PRO A 271 3.91 -7.97 -15.85
N ILE A 272 5.00 -7.79 -15.10
CA ILE A 272 6.21 -8.61 -15.23
C ILE A 272 5.95 -10.01 -14.66
N LEU A 273 5.17 -10.11 -13.58
CA LEU A 273 4.79 -11.40 -13.00
C LEU A 273 4.02 -12.25 -14.02
N ALA A 274 3.03 -11.66 -14.72
CA ALA A 274 2.22 -12.34 -15.72
C ALA A 274 3.08 -13.00 -16.82
N ASP A 275 4.03 -12.24 -17.36
CA ASP A 275 4.98 -12.73 -18.37
C ASP A 275 5.82 -13.92 -17.83
N LEU A 276 6.27 -13.85 -16.57
CA LEU A 276 7.10 -14.89 -15.96
C LEU A 276 6.36 -16.18 -15.61
N ILE A 277 5.04 -16.13 -15.41
CA ILE A 277 4.24 -17.27 -14.98
C ILE A 277 3.29 -17.79 -16.05
N THR A 278 3.31 -17.23 -17.26
CA THR A 278 2.40 -17.60 -18.36
C THR A 278 2.34 -19.12 -18.57
N ASP A 279 3.49 -19.80 -18.60
CA ASP A 279 3.56 -21.26 -18.79
C ASP A 279 3.36 -22.06 -17.49
N LEU A 280 3.46 -21.42 -16.32
CA LEU A 280 3.41 -22.06 -15.00
C LEU A 280 2.03 -22.03 -14.38
N ALA A 281 1.30 -20.93 -14.57
CA ALA A 281 -0.01 -20.68 -14.02
C ALA A 281 -0.82 -19.79 -14.99
N PRO A 282 -1.29 -20.35 -16.13
CA PRO A 282 -1.96 -19.57 -17.18
C PRO A 282 -3.22 -18.85 -16.72
N ASP A 283 -3.94 -19.39 -15.73
CA ASP A 283 -5.15 -18.76 -15.17
C ASP A 283 -4.83 -17.54 -14.30
N ALA A 284 -3.57 -17.38 -13.89
CA ALA A 284 -3.09 -16.31 -13.02
C ALA A 284 -2.18 -15.28 -13.74
N SER A 285 -1.86 -15.52 -15.02
CA SER A 285 -1.12 -14.61 -15.90
C SER A 285 -2.03 -13.62 -16.61
#